data_AF-A0A3N5G7P7-F1
#
_entry.id   AF-A0A3N5G7P7-F1
#
_cell.length_a   1.000
_cell.length_b   1.000
_cell.length_c   1.000
_cell.angle_alpha   90.00
_cell.angle_beta   90.00
_cell.angle_gamma   90.00
#
_symmetry.space_group_name_H-M   'P 1'
#
loop_
_entity.id
_entity.type
_entity.pdbx_description
1 polymer ?
#
loop_
_entity_poly.entity_id
_entity_poly.type
_entity_poly.pdbx_seq_one_letter_code
_entity_poly.pdbx_strand_id
1 'polypeptide(L)'
;MRDREDPTTPTFRNAFSEEFLRRFEAEDEPPSAGEADVAGPWGVSPFPTPDGREAFGLWRRGERLEWGDAPAAQFRERATALLAAAIRPFVGREPYYELGKERWNGGFPLLRQGEPAGWFELFDEDWAFGLNVMERFVRSPEALAILLHAAGPLALERAGRILDEKVEEEE
;
A
#
# COMPACT_ATOMS: atom_id res chain seq x y z
N MET A 1 -42.27 32.14 -5.63
CA MET A 1 -41.89 30.74 -5.34
C MET A 1 -40.38 30.68 -5.41
N ARG A 2 -39.71 30.64 -4.25
CA ARG A 2 -38.27 30.42 -4.14
C ARG A 2 -38.10 28.92 -3.93
N ASP A 3 -37.48 28.25 -4.89
CA ASP A 3 -37.06 26.88 -4.71
C ASP A 3 -35.99 26.82 -3.62
N ARG A 4 -36.21 25.87 -2.73
CA ARG A 4 -35.49 25.62 -1.50
C ARG A 4 -34.25 24.83 -1.88
N GLU A 5 -33.07 25.40 -1.61
CA GLU A 5 -31.81 24.67 -1.66
C GLU A 5 -31.93 23.40 -0.81
N ASP A 6 -31.64 22.26 -1.43
CA ASP A 6 -31.74 20.94 -0.82
C ASP A 6 -30.44 20.67 -0.02
N PRO A 7 -30.47 20.61 1.32
CA PRO A 7 -29.27 20.71 2.15
C PRO A 7 -28.60 19.36 2.45
N THR A 8 -28.69 18.37 1.56
CA THR A 8 -28.24 16.99 1.83
C THR A 8 -27.37 16.39 0.74
N THR A 9 -26.38 17.14 0.26
CA THR A 9 -25.13 16.47 -0.16
C THR A 9 -24.17 16.60 1.01
N PRO A 10 -23.90 15.53 1.78
CA PRO A 10 -22.82 15.58 2.74
C PRO A 10 -21.54 15.83 1.92
N THR A 11 -20.98 17.03 2.06
CA THR A 11 -19.63 17.36 1.59
C THR A 11 -18.68 16.55 2.45
N PHE A 12 -18.55 15.27 2.12
CA PHE A 12 -17.48 14.44 2.66
C PHE A 12 -16.19 14.93 2.00
N ARG A 13 -15.52 15.90 2.66
CA ARG A 13 -14.11 16.15 2.41
C ARG A 13 -13.39 14.84 2.68
N ASN A 14 -12.88 14.23 1.61
CA ASN A 14 -12.11 13.02 1.66
C ASN A 14 -10.98 13.18 0.64
N ALA A 15 -9.79 12.74 1.01
CA ALA A 15 -8.57 12.73 0.18
C ALA A 15 -8.68 11.94 -1.14
N PHE A 16 -9.85 11.41 -1.46
CA PHE A 16 -10.17 10.73 -2.72
C PHE A 16 -11.25 11.47 -3.53
N SER A 17 -11.65 12.67 -3.13
CA SER A 17 -12.52 13.53 -3.95
C SER A 17 -11.73 14.08 -5.15
N GLU A 18 -12.41 14.31 -6.28
CA GLU A 18 -11.77 14.91 -7.46
C GLU A 18 -11.14 16.27 -7.15
N GLU A 19 -11.74 17.04 -6.23
CA GLU A 19 -11.22 18.34 -5.80
C GLU A 19 -9.86 18.21 -5.07
N PHE A 20 -9.70 17.20 -4.21
CA PHE A 20 -8.45 16.94 -3.51
C PHE A 20 -7.37 16.42 -4.46
N LEU A 21 -7.69 15.47 -5.34
CA LEU A 21 -6.72 14.91 -6.29
C LEU A 21 -6.16 15.97 -7.24
N ARG A 22 -6.94 16.99 -7.61
CA ARG A 22 -6.47 18.12 -8.44
C ARG A 22 -5.41 18.99 -7.75
N ARG A 23 -5.32 18.99 -6.42
CA ARG A 23 -4.25 19.72 -5.71
C ARG A 23 -2.88 19.05 -5.89
N PHE A 24 -2.86 17.74 -6.16
CA PHE A 24 -1.65 16.96 -6.47
C PHE A 24 -1.25 16.99 -7.95
N GLU A 25 -2.09 17.50 -8.86
CA GLU A 25 -1.71 17.66 -10.28
C GLU A 25 -0.56 18.68 -10.49
N ALA A 26 -0.13 19.37 -9.42
CA ALA A 26 1.02 20.27 -9.42
C ALA A 26 2.35 19.60 -8.95
N GLU A 27 2.31 18.39 -8.39
CA GLU A 27 3.50 17.65 -7.94
C GLU A 27 3.96 16.63 -9.00
N ASP A 28 5.27 16.55 -9.24
CA ASP A 28 5.85 15.61 -10.21
C ASP A 28 5.48 14.15 -9.84
N GLU A 29 4.84 13.44 -10.78
CA GLU A 29 4.51 12.03 -10.62
C GLU A 29 5.81 11.23 -10.37
N PRO A 30 5.89 10.44 -9.28
CA PRO A 30 7.13 9.75 -8.96
C PRO A 30 7.53 8.84 -10.14
N PRO A 31 8.81 8.89 -10.58
CA PRO A 31 9.27 8.30 -11.85
C PRO A 31 9.19 6.75 -11.96
N SER A 32 8.55 6.08 -11.00
CA SER A 32 8.62 4.64 -10.76
C SER A 32 7.28 3.89 -10.89
N ALA A 33 6.23 4.51 -11.43
CA ALA A 33 4.92 3.86 -11.62
C ALA A 33 4.96 2.60 -12.55
N GLY A 34 6.08 2.34 -13.22
CA GLY A 34 6.24 1.26 -14.20
C GLY A 34 6.78 -0.09 -13.69
N GLU A 35 7.19 -0.25 -12.42
CA GLU A 35 7.91 -1.47 -11.97
C GLU A 35 7.02 -2.64 -11.47
N ALA A 36 5.69 -2.54 -11.65
CA ALA A 36 4.73 -3.50 -11.08
C ALA A 36 4.54 -4.81 -11.89
N ASP A 37 5.03 -4.90 -13.13
CA ASP A 37 4.44 -5.83 -14.11
C ASP A 37 4.95 -7.29 -14.14
N VAL A 38 5.96 -7.67 -13.36
CA VAL A 38 6.61 -8.99 -13.54
C VAL A 38 5.99 -10.11 -12.68
N ALA A 39 5.23 -9.79 -11.63
CA ALA A 39 4.62 -10.82 -10.76
C ALA A 39 3.17 -11.19 -11.15
N GLY A 40 2.53 -10.36 -11.98
CA GLY A 40 1.09 -10.40 -12.21
C GLY A 40 0.30 -9.96 -10.96
N PRO A 41 -0.87 -9.34 -11.14
CA PRO A 41 -1.65 -8.87 -10.01
C PRO A 41 -2.26 -10.05 -9.24
N TRP A 42 -2.39 -9.88 -7.93
CA TRP A 42 -2.86 -10.91 -7.01
C TRP A 42 -4.29 -10.61 -6.56
N GLY A 43 -5.14 -11.62 -6.60
CA GLY A 43 -6.55 -11.54 -6.24
C GLY A 43 -6.87 -12.30 -4.96
N VAL A 44 -7.92 -11.86 -4.27
CA VAL A 44 -8.48 -12.54 -3.10
C VAL A 44 -9.92 -12.93 -3.38
N SER A 45 -10.22 -14.22 -3.29
CA SER A 45 -11.56 -14.78 -3.50
C SER A 45 -11.90 -15.80 -2.41
N PRO A 46 -13.19 -16.01 -2.09
CA PRO A 46 -13.60 -17.08 -1.18
C PRO A 46 -13.03 -18.44 -1.62
N PHE A 47 -12.60 -19.24 -0.65
CA PHE A 47 -12.05 -20.56 -0.87
C PHE A 47 -12.73 -21.59 0.04
N PRO A 48 -13.32 -22.67 -0.51
CA PRO A 48 -13.95 -23.69 0.30
C PRO A 48 -12.88 -24.53 1.00
N THR A 49 -13.08 -24.76 2.30
CA THR A 49 -12.18 -25.60 3.10
C THR A 49 -12.84 -26.94 3.43
N PRO A 50 -12.07 -28.04 3.61
CA PRO A 50 -12.63 -29.35 3.93
C PRO A 50 -13.44 -29.40 5.24
N ASP A 51 -13.15 -28.50 6.17
CA ASP A 51 -13.88 -28.35 7.44
C ASP A 51 -15.15 -27.47 7.31
N GLY A 52 -15.50 -27.05 6.09
CA GLY A 52 -16.71 -26.27 5.78
C GLY A 52 -16.67 -24.82 6.29
N ARG A 53 -15.52 -24.36 6.77
CA ARG A 53 -15.35 -23.01 7.29
C ARG A 53 -15.05 -22.03 6.15
N GLU A 54 -15.48 -20.79 6.31
CA GLU A 54 -15.09 -19.74 5.36
C GLU A 54 -13.58 -19.51 5.40
N ALA A 55 -13.00 -19.35 4.22
CA ALA A 55 -11.62 -18.96 4.01
C ALA A 55 -11.49 -18.13 2.73
N PHE A 56 -10.35 -17.49 2.57
CA PHE A 56 -10.00 -16.67 1.43
C PHE A 56 -8.71 -17.20 0.82
N GLY A 57 -8.78 -17.53 -0.46
CA GLY A 57 -7.63 -17.92 -1.25
C GLY A 57 -6.94 -16.69 -1.83
N LEU A 58 -5.61 -16.73 -1.84
CA LEU A 58 -4.75 -15.82 -2.59
C LEU A 58 -4.45 -16.46 -3.95
N TRP A 59 -4.78 -15.75 -5.03
CA TRP A 59 -4.72 -16.27 -6.39
C TRP A 59 -3.86 -15.38 -7.26
N ARG A 60 -3.09 -15.96 -8.17
CA ARG A 60 -2.50 -15.21 -9.27
C ARG A 60 -3.58 -14.89 -10.31
N ARG A 61 -3.44 -13.77 -11.01
CA ARG A 61 -4.34 -13.44 -12.13
C ARG A 61 -4.42 -14.59 -13.13
N GLY A 62 -5.64 -15.06 -13.36
CA GLY A 62 -5.93 -16.18 -14.27
C GLY A 62 -6.11 -17.52 -13.57
N GLU A 63 -5.66 -17.68 -12.31
CA GLU A 63 -5.91 -18.91 -11.55
C GLU A 63 -7.33 -18.93 -10.99
N ARG A 64 -7.97 -20.09 -11.07
CA ARG A 64 -9.36 -20.29 -10.64
C ARG A 64 -9.58 -21.70 -10.09
N LEU A 65 -10.34 -21.80 -9.00
CA LEU A 65 -10.72 -23.09 -8.44
C LEU A 65 -11.49 -23.94 -9.47
N GLU A 66 -12.34 -23.32 -10.28
CA GLU A 66 -13.15 -23.99 -11.31
C GLU A 66 -12.30 -24.64 -12.41
N TRP A 67 -11.03 -24.23 -12.56
CA TRP A 67 -10.09 -24.77 -13.53
C TRP A 67 -9.14 -25.81 -12.92
N GLY A 68 -9.31 -26.13 -11.63
CA GLY A 68 -8.48 -27.09 -10.91
C GLY A 68 -7.20 -26.48 -10.33
N ASP A 69 -7.05 -25.15 -10.35
CA ASP A 69 -5.91 -24.47 -9.75
C ASP A 69 -5.99 -24.50 -8.21
N ALA A 70 -4.82 -24.43 -7.58
CA ALA A 70 -4.69 -24.28 -6.14
C ALA A 70 -4.31 -22.84 -5.76
N PRO A 71 -4.88 -22.27 -4.70
CA PRO A 71 -4.48 -20.94 -4.25
C PRO A 71 -3.05 -20.98 -3.72
N ALA A 72 -2.29 -19.89 -3.92
CA ALA A 72 -0.93 -19.75 -3.41
C ALA A 72 -0.87 -19.70 -1.88
N ALA A 73 -1.94 -19.23 -1.23
CA ALA A 73 -2.10 -19.23 0.22
C ALA A 73 -3.59 -19.18 0.60
N GLN A 74 -3.91 -19.55 1.83
CA GLN A 74 -5.27 -19.53 2.38
C GLN A 74 -5.29 -18.79 3.71
N PHE A 75 -6.30 -17.95 3.93
CA PHE A 75 -6.46 -17.15 5.13
C PHE A 75 -7.88 -17.25 5.67
N ARG A 76 -8.04 -17.13 6.99
CA ARG A 76 -9.37 -17.08 7.62
C ARG A 76 -10.04 -15.72 7.46
N GLU A 77 -9.25 -14.66 7.47
CA GLU A 77 -9.73 -13.28 7.41
C GLU A 77 -9.41 -12.65 6.05
N ARG A 78 -10.40 -11.99 5.46
CA ARG A 78 -10.24 -11.32 4.17
C ARG A 78 -9.20 -10.21 4.22
N ALA A 79 -9.17 -9.43 5.31
CA ALA A 79 -8.21 -8.35 5.49
C ALA A 79 -6.76 -8.87 5.42
N THR A 80 -6.47 -9.97 6.11
CA THR A 80 -5.14 -10.61 6.08
C THR A 80 -4.77 -11.14 4.70
N ALA A 81 -5.74 -11.72 3.98
CA ALA A 81 -5.52 -12.14 2.59
C ALA A 81 -5.21 -10.96 1.66
N LEU A 82 -5.86 -9.82 1.86
CA LEU A 82 -5.59 -8.60 1.09
C LEU A 82 -4.19 -8.04 1.40
N LEU A 83 -3.77 -8.03 2.66
CA LEU A 83 -2.39 -7.64 3.00
C LEU A 83 -1.36 -8.57 2.33
N ALA A 84 -1.63 -9.87 2.31
CA ALA A 84 -0.79 -10.84 1.61
C ALA A 84 -0.78 -10.59 0.09
N ALA A 85 -1.92 -10.29 -0.52
CA ALA A 85 -2.00 -9.93 -1.94
C ALA A 85 -1.20 -8.66 -2.26
N ALA A 86 -1.27 -7.66 -1.38
CA ALA A 86 -0.60 -6.37 -1.56
C ALA A 86 0.93 -6.51 -1.50
N ILE A 87 1.47 -7.35 -0.60
CA ILE A 87 2.92 -7.52 -0.45
C ILE A 87 3.53 -8.50 -1.46
N ARG A 88 2.73 -9.46 -1.96
CA ARG A 88 3.23 -10.58 -2.76
C ARG A 88 4.03 -10.19 -4.00
N PRO A 89 3.72 -9.12 -4.76
CA PRO A 89 4.53 -8.66 -5.89
C PRO A 89 5.97 -8.32 -5.54
N PHE A 90 6.26 -8.03 -4.27
CA PHE A 90 7.55 -7.52 -3.81
C PHE A 90 8.38 -8.52 -3.01
N VAL A 91 7.79 -9.63 -2.56
CA VAL A 91 8.51 -10.66 -1.81
C VAL A 91 9.65 -11.23 -2.68
N GLY A 92 10.86 -11.26 -2.12
CA GLY A 92 12.06 -11.76 -2.79
C GLY A 92 12.72 -10.78 -3.77
N ARG A 93 12.20 -9.54 -3.92
CA ARG A 93 12.90 -8.49 -4.67
C ARG A 93 14.07 -7.93 -3.86
N GLU A 94 15.09 -7.47 -4.58
CA GLU A 94 16.20 -6.70 -3.99
C GLU A 94 15.66 -5.48 -3.22
N PRO A 95 16.32 -5.11 -2.11
CA PRO A 95 15.98 -3.91 -1.37
C PRO A 95 16.43 -2.65 -2.11
N TYR A 96 15.66 -1.58 -1.99
CA TYR A 96 16.04 -0.22 -2.36
C TYR A 96 17.05 0.40 -1.37
N TYR A 97 16.90 0.05 -0.09
CA TYR A 97 17.72 0.56 1.00
C TYR A 97 18.49 -0.56 1.69
N GLU A 98 19.76 -0.33 1.98
CA GLU A 98 20.60 -1.24 2.75
C GLU A 98 21.15 -0.53 3.99
N LEU A 99 21.27 -1.23 5.11
CA LEU A 99 21.91 -0.68 6.30
C LEU A 99 23.42 -0.93 6.25
N GLY A 100 24.21 0.13 6.19
CA GLY A 100 25.66 0.06 6.28
C GLY A 100 26.11 -0.43 7.65
N LYS A 101 27.05 -1.38 7.66
CA LYS A 101 27.54 -2.04 8.89
C LYS A 101 28.54 -1.21 9.67
N GLU A 102 29.15 -0.22 9.02
CA GLU A 102 30.15 0.64 9.64
C GLU A 102 29.51 1.96 10.05
N ARG A 103 29.72 2.32 11.32
CA ARG A 103 29.29 3.62 11.83
C ARG A 103 30.18 4.71 11.24
N TRP A 104 29.58 5.69 10.59
CA TRP A 104 30.24 6.83 9.99
C TRP A 104 29.33 8.07 10.06
N ASN A 105 29.93 9.27 10.14
CA ASN A 105 29.20 10.54 10.25
C ASN A 105 28.17 10.58 11.39
N GLY A 106 28.49 9.94 12.52
CA GLY A 106 27.61 9.93 13.69
C GLY A 106 26.54 8.84 13.71
N GLY A 107 26.44 7.95 12.72
CA GLY A 107 25.48 6.84 12.74
C GLY A 107 25.78 5.72 11.75
N PHE A 108 24.90 4.72 11.68
CA PHE A 108 24.94 3.69 10.65
C PHE A 108 24.22 4.20 9.41
N PRO A 109 24.88 4.26 8.24
CA PRO A 109 24.28 4.88 7.08
C PRO A 109 23.19 3.98 6.49
N LEU A 110 22.03 4.56 6.18
CA LEU A 110 21.04 3.95 5.31
C LEU A 110 21.44 4.25 3.86
N LEU A 111 21.88 3.24 3.13
CA LEU A 111 22.37 3.35 1.77
C LEU A 111 21.23 3.17 0.78
N ARG A 112 21.15 4.04 -0.23
CA ARG A 112 20.28 3.89 -1.41
C ARG A 112 21.19 3.83 -2.64
N GLN A 113 21.21 2.69 -3.32
CA GLN A 113 22.11 2.46 -4.47
C GLN A 113 23.59 2.75 -4.15
N GLY A 114 24.03 2.41 -2.93
CA GLY A 114 25.40 2.62 -2.46
C GLY A 114 25.69 4.00 -1.87
N GLU A 115 24.79 4.97 -2.03
CA GLU A 115 24.96 6.34 -1.50
C GLU A 115 24.17 6.55 -0.19
N PRO A 116 24.71 7.25 0.82
CA PRO A 116 23.99 7.52 2.06
C PRO A 116 22.76 8.41 1.85
N ALA A 117 21.58 7.88 2.18
CA ALA A 117 20.31 8.62 2.22
C ALA A 117 19.98 9.18 3.61
N GLY A 118 20.67 8.70 4.65
CA GLY A 118 20.50 9.12 6.04
C GLY A 118 21.33 8.26 6.99
N TRP A 119 21.21 8.50 8.29
CA TRP A 119 21.93 7.75 9.31
C TRP A 119 21.02 7.39 10.48
N PHE A 120 21.14 6.16 10.97
CA PHE A 120 20.53 5.71 12.21
C PHE A 120 21.53 5.72 13.35
N GLU A 121 21.08 6.07 14.55
CA GLU A 121 21.96 6.04 15.73
C GLU A 121 22.37 4.61 16.09
N LEU A 122 21.48 3.63 15.91
CA LEU A 122 21.72 2.22 16.21
C LEU A 122 21.72 1.39 14.93
N PHE A 123 22.49 0.29 14.95
CA PHE A 123 22.42 -0.70 13.89
C PHE A 123 21.17 -1.55 14.10
N ASP A 124 20.10 -1.15 13.41
CA ASP A 124 18.79 -1.78 13.50
C ASP A 124 18.26 -2.06 12.09
N GLU A 125 18.35 -3.32 11.69
CA GLU A 125 17.97 -3.78 10.35
C GLU A 125 16.46 -3.69 10.10
N ASP A 126 15.64 -3.60 11.15
CA ASP A 126 14.18 -3.49 11.03
C ASP A 126 13.77 -2.14 10.41
N TRP A 127 14.56 -1.08 10.63
CA TRP A 127 14.35 0.21 9.97
C TRP A 127 14.52 0.11 8.45
N ALA A 128 15.62 -0.49 8.00
CA ALA A 128 15.88 -0.68 6.58
C ALA A 128 14.80 -1.58 5.96
N PHE A 129 14.41 -2.66 6.64
CA PHE A 129 13.32 -3.52 6.22
C PHE A 129 11.99 -2.75 6.07
N GLY A 130 11.60 -1.98 7.08
CA GLY A 130 10.36 -1.21 7.09
C GLY A 130 10.30 -0.17 5.97
N LEU A 131 11.38 0.59 5.77
CA LEU A 131 11.46 1.58 4.69
C LEU A 131 11.36 0.94 3.31
N ASN A 132 12.02 -0.20 3.11
CA ASN A 132 11.89 -0.97 1.87
C ASN A 132 10.45 -1.42 1.60
N VAL A 133 9.73 -1.87 2.62
CA VAL A 133 8.31 -2.24 2.51
C VAL A 133 7.49 -1.02 2.11
N MET A 134 7.67 0.12 2.76
CA MET A 134 6.92 1.35 2.45
C MET A 134 7.21 1.88 1.05
N GLU A 135 8.48 1.90 0.64
CA GLU A 135 8.90 2.33 -0.72
C GLU A 135 8.18 1.51 -1.80
N ARG A 136 7.98 0.21 -1.59
CA ARG A 136 7.25 -0.65 -2.55
C ARG A 136 5.79 -0.23 -2.72
N PHE A 137 5.12 0.16 -1.64
CA PHE A 137 3.73 0.63 -1.70
C PHE A 137 3.63 1.98 -2.38
N VAL A 138 4.51 2.93 -2.04
CA VAL A 138 4.54 4.27 -2.66
C VAL A 138 4.75 4.17 -4.18
N ARG A 139 5.53 3.17 -4.63
CA ARG A 139 5.82 2.95 -6.06
C ARG A 139 4.82 2.09 -6.81
N SER A 140 3.81 1.55 -6.14
CA SER A 140 2.84 0.63 -6.75
C SER A 140 1.41 1.06 -6.42
N PRO A 141 0.77 1.82 -7.31
CA PRO A 141 -0.62 2.25 -7.12
C PRO A 141 -1.57 1.08 -6.86
N GLU A 142 -1.36 -0.06 -7.52
CA GLU A 142 -2.16 -1.27 -7.30
C GLU A 142 -1.98 -1.84 -5.88
N ALA A 143 -0.73 -2.01 -5.42
CA ALA A 143 -0.49 -2.51 -4.06
C ALA A 143 -1.02 -1.53 -2.99
N LEU A 144 -0.87 -0.23 -3.23
CA LEU A 144 -1.42 0.81 -2.35
C LEU A 144 -2.95 0.71 -2.32
N ALA A 145 -3.62 0.55 -3.46
CA ALA A 145 -5.07 0.38 -3.52
C ALA A 145 -5.55 -0.87 -2.76
N ILE A 146 -4.83 -1.99 -2.87
CA ILE A 146 -5.14 -3.23 -2.12
C ILE A 146 -4.93 -3.02 -0.62
N LEU A 147 -3.87 -2.32 -0.21
CA LEU A 147 -3.62 -1.98 1.19
C LEU A 147 -4.73 -1.08 1.76
N LEU A 148 -5.13 -0.05 1.01
CA LEU A 148 -6.22 0.86 1.38
C LEU A 148 -7.56 0.10 1.49
N HIS A 149 -7.83 -0.84 0.58
CA HIS A 149 -8.98 -1.74 0.67
C HIS A 149 -8.89 -2.62 1.93
N ALA A 150 -7.72 -3.17 2.25
CA ALA A 150 -7.50 -3.96 3.46
C ALA A 150 -7.72 -3.16 4.75
N ALA A 151 -7.34 -1.88 4.75
CA ALA A 151 -7.50 -0.97 5.89
C ALA A 151 -8.98 -0.70 6.23
N GLY A 152 -9.85 -0.72 5.22
CA GLY A 152 -11.29 -0.57 5.39
C GLY A 152 -11.75 0.88 5.63
N PRO A 153 -13.07 1.11 5.64
CA PRO A 153 -13.65 2.46 5.51
C PRO A 153 -13.27 3.41 6.66
N LEU A 154 -13.25 2.93 7.91
CA LEU A 154 -12.94 3.77 9.07
C LEU A 154 -11.48 4.26 9.05
N ALA A 155 -10.54 3.42 8.62
CA ALA A 155 -9.14 3.79 8.52
C ALA A 155 -8.95 4.83 7.40
N LEU A 156 -9.60 4.63 6.25
CA LEU A 156 -9.57 5.57 5.13
C LEU A 156 -10.16 6.93 5.48
N GLU A 157 -11.30 6.95 6.19
CA GLU A 157 -11.91 8.20 6.64
C GLU A 157 -10.96 8.99 7.55
N ARG A 158 -10.34 8.32 8.53
CA ARG A 158 -9.40 8.97 9.45
C ARG A 158 -8.12 9.42 8.75
N ALA A 159 -7.57 8.59 7.87
CA ALA A 159 -6.40 8.92 7.08
C ALA A 159 -6.67 10.14 6.19
N GLY A 160 -7.85 10.20 5.55
CA GLY A 160 -8.26 11.33 4.73
C GLY A 160 -8.34 12.65 5.50
N ARG A 161 -8.87 12.64 6.74
CA ARG A 161 -8.90 13.84 7.59
C ARG A 161 -7.50 14.33 7.96
N ILE A 162 -6.62 13.41 8.35
CA ILE A 162 -5.22 13.74 8.70
C ILE A 162 -4.47 14.31 7.48
N LEU A 163 -4.74 13.80 6.28
CA LEU A 163 -4.13 14.31 5.05
C LEU A 163 -4.65 15.69 4.67
N ASP A 164 -5.96 15.95 4.79
CA ASP A 164 -6.56 17.27 4.54
C ASP A 164 -5.91 18.34 5.45
N GLU A 165 -5.74 18.04 6.74
CA GLU A 165 -5.07 18.92 7.72
C GLU A 165 -3.63 19.25 7.32
N LYS A 166 -2.86 18.27 6.84
CA LYS A 166 -1.46 18.49 6.44
C LYS A 166 -1.29 19.33 5.19
N VAL A 167 -2.16 19.12 4.19
CA VAL A 167 -2.11 19.90 2.94
C VAL A 167 -2.49 21.36 3.21
N GLU A 168 -3.44 21.61 4.12
CA GLU A 168 -3.76 22.98 4.56
C GLU A 168 -2.61 23.68 5.33
N GLU A 169 -1.70 22.93 5.95
CA GLU A 169 -0.52 23.49 6.65
C GLU A 169 0.67 23.80 5.71
N GLU A 170 0.71 23.19 4.52
CA GLU A 170 1.79 23.33 3.54
C GLU A 170 1.52 24.39 2.46
N GLU A 171 0.28 24.90 2.33
CA GLU A 171 -0.13 26.05 1.49
C GLU A 171 0.12 27.43 2.15
#